data_AF-A0A4Q2Z3E1-F1
#
_entry.id   AF-A0A4Q2Z3E1-F1
#
_cell.length_a   1.000
_cell.length_b   1.000
_cell.length_c   1.000
_cell.angle_alpha   90.00
_cell.angle_beta   90.00
_cell.angle_gamma   90.00
#
_symmetry.space_group_name_H-M   'P 1'
#
loop_
_entity.id
_entity.type
_entity.pdbx_description
1 polymer ?
#
loop_
_entity_poly.entity_id
_entity_poly.type
_entity_poly.pdbx_seq_one_letter_code
_entity_poly.pdbx_strand_id
1 'polypeptide(L)'
;MTARPSHRRGFTLLEVLLTMGIGSVLLFVAVTMLGQAGNGYERGSGSVAAEREARAVLTQMGDDFAKAEWHNETILENGGEGWKRGRLGFLSLQPDDAQSEDGRSGDLCAVHYYIKDIKVGTAT
;
A
#
# COMPACT_ATOMS: atom_id res chain seq x y z
N MET A 1 -50.90 -46.56 35.28
CA MET A 1 -50.02 -45.49 34.77
C MET A 1 -49.14 -45.00 35.91
N THR A 2 -47.92 -45.52 36.04
CA THR A 2 -46.95 -45.06 37.05
C THR A 2 -45.91 -44.18 36.36
N ALA A 3 -45.98 -42.88 36.61
CA ALA A 3 -45.01 -41.92 36.09
C ALA A 3 -43.66 -42.15 36.77
N ARG A 4 -42.61 -42.43 35.99
CA ARG A 4 -41.23 -42.49 36.50
C ARG A 4 -40.76 -41.06 36.79
N PRO A 5 -40.19 -40.76 37.97
CA PRO A 5 -39.61 -39.45 38.23
C PRO A 5 -38.40 -39.25 37.30
N SER A 6 -38.44 -38.20 36.48
CA SER A 6 -37.30 -37.77 35.67
C SER A 6 -36.23 -37.22 36.60
N HIS A 7 -35.16 -37.98 36.81
CA HIS A 7 -34.02 -37.54 37.59
C HIS A 7 -33.29 -36.43 36.81
N ARG A 8 -33.51 -35.16 37.16
CA ARG A 8 -32.73 -34.05 36.63
C ARG A 8 -31.34 -34.11 37.29
N ARG A 9 -30.38 -34.73 36.60
CA ARG A 9 -28.96 -34.68 37.00
C ARG A 9 -28.50 -33.23 36.87
N GLY A 10 -28.22 -32.57 37.99
CA GLY A 10 -27.56 -31.27 38.02
C GLY A 10 -26.08 -31.41 37.64
N PHE A 11 -25.51 -30.36 37.06
CA PHE A 11 -24.08 -30.31 36.76
C PHE A 11 -23.26 -30.25 38.05
N THR A 12 -22.17 -31.00 38.09
CA THR A 12 -21.21 -30.91 39.19
C THR A 12 -20.36 -29.65 39.04
N LEU A 13 -19.89 -29.10 40.17
CA LEU A 13 -19.04 -27.89 40.18
C LEU A 13 -17.75 -28.12 39.37
N LEU A 14 -17.24 -29.35 39.38
CA LEU A 14 -16.10 -29.79 38.58
C LEU A 14 -16.38 -29.68 37.06
N GLU A 15 -17.54 -30.15 36.60
CA GLU A 15 -17.91 -30.06 35.17
C GLU A 15 -18.10 -28.60 34.73
N VAL A 16 -18.65 -27.74 35.59
CA VAL A 16 -18.76 -26.30 35.31
C VAL A 16 -17.39 -25.63 35.23
N LEU A 17 -16.47 -25.94 36.15
CA LEU A 17 -15.10 -25.42 36.09
C LEU A 17 -14.33 -25.92 34.86
N LEU A 18 -14.50 -27.19 34.51
CA LEU A 18 -13.85 -27.78 33.34
C LEU A 18 -14.36 -27.13 32.05
N THR A 19 -15.68 -26.94 31.92
CA THR A 19 -16.28 -26.30 30.74
C THR A 19 -15.90 -24.84 30.62
N MET A 20 -15.86 -24.08 31.73
CA MET A 20 -15.35 -22.71 31.72
C MET A 20 -13.87 -22.64 31.34
N GLY A 21 -13.04 -23.58 31.84
CA GLY A 21 -11.62 -23.66 31.51
C GLY A 21 -11.37 -23.97 30.03
N ILE A 22 -12.11 -24.92 29.47
CA ILE A 22 -12.03 -25.23 28.03
C ILE A 22 -12.53 -24.03 27.21
N GLY A 23 -13.63 -23.42 27.62
CA GLY A 23 -14.20 -22.24 26.96
C GLY A 23 -13.25 -21.05 26.92
N SER A 24 -12.55 -20.77 28.02
CA SER A 24 -11.59 -19.65 28.08
C SER A 24 -10.37 -19.88 27.20
N VAL A 25 -9.85 -21.11 27.14
CA VAL A 25 -8.75 -21.47 26.24
C VAL A 25 -9.17 -21.30 24.77
N LEU A 26 -10.37 -21.74 24.40
CA LEU A 26 -10.88 -21.57 23.03
C LEU A 26 -11.05 -20.09 22.68
N LEU A 27 -11.58 -19.28 23.59
CA LEU A 27 -11.69 -17.83 23.39
C LEU A 27 -10.31 -17.18 23.22
N PHE A 28 -9.33 -17.58 24.01
CA PHE A 28 -7.98 -17.05 23.91
C PHE A 28 -7.34 -17.39 22.55
N VAL A 29 -7.49 -18.64 22.09
CA VAL A 29 -7.04 -19.05 20.75
C VAL A 29 -7.74 -18.24 19.65
N ALA A 30 -9.05 -18.03 19.75
CA ALA A 30 -9.80 -17.23 18.77
C ALA A 30 -9.31 -15.78 18.70
N VAL A 31 -9.04 -15.14 19.84
CA VAL A 31 -8.53 -13.76 19.90
C VAL A 31 -7.14 -13.66 19.29
N THR A 32 -6.25 -14.61 19.59
CA THR A 32 -4.89 -14.62 19.02
C THR A 32 -4.89 -14.81 17.50
N MET A 33 -5.73 -15.70 16.97
CA MET A 33 -5.90 -15.87 15.53
C MET A 33 -6.47 -14.61 14.86
N LEU A 34 -7.44 -13.95 15.48
CA LEU A 34 -8.01 -12.71 14.95
C LEU A 34 -6.97 -11.58 14.90
N GLY A 35 -6.12 -11.45 15.91
CA GLY A 35 -5.01 -10.50 15.92
C GLY A 35 -3.98 -10.76 14.81
N GLN A 36 -3.64 -12.03 14.58
CA GLN A 36 -2.73 -12.41 13.49
C GLN A 36 -3.33 -12.13 12.10
N ALA A 37 -4.61 -12.38 11.91
CA ALA A 37 -5.32 -12.07 10.67
C ALA A 37 -5.37 -10.55 10.39
N GLY A 38 -5.61 -9.73 11.42
CA GLY A 38 -5.57 -8.28 11.31
C GLY A 38 -4.21 -7.75 10.88
N ASN A 39 -3.13 -8.23 11.51
CA ASN A 39 -1.76 -7.84 11.17
C ASN A 39 -1.38 -8.23 9.72
N GLY A 40 -1.86 -9.38 9.23
CA GLY A 40 -1.67 -9.80 7.84
C GLY A 40 -2.41 -8.89 6.85
N TYR A 41 -3.62 -8.45 7.20
CA TYR A 41 -4.44 -7.56 6.36
C TYR A 41 -3.85 -6.15 6.23
N GLU A 42 -3.31 -5.58 7.32
CA GLU A 42 -2.62 -4.29 7.27
C GLU A 42 -1.37 -4.33 6.39
N ARG A 43 -0.57 -5.40 6.49
CA ARG A 43 0.61 -5.59 5.63
C ARG A 43 0.23 -5.78 4.16
N GLY A 44 -0.83 -6.55 3.89
CA GLY A 44 -1.33 -6.77 2.53
C GLY A 44 -1.90 -5.50 1.89
N SER A 45 -2.70 -4.73 2.64
CA SER A 45 -3.30 -3.49 2.14
C SER A 45 -2.26 -2.39 1.90
N GLY A 46 -1.23 -2.30 2.73
CA GLY A 46 -0.07 -1.43 2.50
C GLY A 46 0.68 -1.77 1.21
N SER A 47 0.90 -3.06 0.93
CA SER A 47 1.54 -3.52 -0.33
C SER A 47 0.71 -3.11 -1.56
N VAL A 48 -0.61 -3.32 -1.51
CA VAL A 48 -1.50 -2.99 -2.63
C VAL A 48 -1.54 -1.48 -2.90
N ALA A 49 -1.52 -0.65 -1.86
CA ALA A 49 -1.48 0.80 -2.03
C ALA A 49 -0.17 1.25 -2.70
N ALA A 50 0.97 0.74 -2.22
CA ALA A 50 2.29 1.03 -2.80
C ALA A 50 2.39 0.54 -4.25
N GLU A 51 1.85 -0.63 -4.57
CA GLU A 51 1.81 -1.16 -5.94
C GLU A 51 0.96 -0.30 -6.87
N ARG A 52 -0.19 0.19 -6.39
CA ARG A 52 -1.06 1.09 -7.17
C ARG A 52 -0.37 2.41 -7.47
N GLU A 53 0.31 2.99 -6.48
CA GLU A 53 1.06 4.23 -6.64
C GLU A 53 2.22 4.03 -7.62
N ALA A 54 3.00 2.96 -7.46
CA ALA A 54 4.08 2.61 -8.40
C ALA A 54 3.55 2.44 -9.83
N ARG A 55 2.41 1.75 -10.00
CA ARG A 55 1.80 1.56 -11.32
C ARG A 55 1.34 2.88 -11.94
N ALA A 56 0.76 3.79 -11.15
CA ALA A 56 0.34 5.11 -11.63
C ALA A 56 1.55 5.90 -12.14
N VAL A 57 2.64 5.96 -11.36
CA VAL A 57 3.89 6.64 -11.74
C VAL A 57 4.49 6.02 -12.99
N LEU A 58 4.61 4.69 -13.06
CA LEU A 58 5.17 4.00 -14.23
C LEU A 58 4.34 4.22 -15.50
N THR A 59 3.02 4.28 -15.36
CA THR A 59 2.12 4.56 -16.51
C THR A 59 2.34 5.97 -17.02
N GLN A 60 2.37 6.95 -16.12
CA GLN A 60 2.64 8.35 -16.47
C GLN A 60 4.01 8.51 -17.14
N MET A 61 5.06 7.90 -16.58
CA MET A 61 6.39 7.91 -17.19
C MET A 61 6.39 7.28 -18.59
N GLY A 62 5.66 6.16 -18.76
CA GLY A 62 5.51 5.50 -20.05
C GLY A 62 4.85 6.41 -21.09
N ASP A 63 3.78 7.11 -20.70
CA ASP A 63 3.06 8.03 -21.58
C ASP A 63 3.92 9.24 -21.96
N ASP A 64 4.67 9.80 -21.01
CA ASP A 64 5.59 10.91 -21.27
C ASP A 64 6.73 10.47 -22.20
N PHE A 65 7.30 9.28 -22.02
CA PHE A 65 8.33 8.75 -22.91
C PHE A 65 7.82 8.44 -24.31
N ALA A 66 6.59 7.95 -24.43
CA ALA A 66 5.98 7.67 -25.72
C ALA A 66 5.75 8.93 -26.55
N LYS A 67 5.60 10.08 -25.89
CA LYS A 67 5.38 11.40 -26.50
C LYS A 67 6.61 12.31 -26.41
N ALA A 68 7.76 11.76 -26.03
CA ALA A 68 8.99 12.51 -25.83
C ALA A 68 9.56 12.98 -27.18
N GLU A 69 9.76 14.28 -27.28
CA GLU A 69 10.49 14.95 -28.35
C GLU A 69 11.93 15.17 -27.88
N TRP A 70 12.83 14.32 -28.38
CA TRP A 70 14.24 14.34 -27.99
C TRP A 70 14.97 15.47 -28.72
N HIS A 71 15.26 16.53 -27.97
CA HIS A 71 15.98 17.70 -28.48
C HIS A 71 17.36 17.84 -27.80
N ASN A 72 18.20 18.76 -28.31
CA ASN A 72 19.51 19.09 -27.72
C ASN A 72 19.41 19.63 -26.27
N GLU A 73 18.22 20.01 -25.82
CA GLU A 73 17.95 20.49 -24.46
C GLU A 73 17.57 19.37 -23.48
N THR A 74 17.63 18.11 -23.93
CA THR A 74 17.40 16.94 -23.06
C THR A 74 18.44 16.90 -21.95
N ILE A 75 17.99 16.83 -20.70
CA ILE A 75 18.82 16.73 -19.52
C ILE A 75 18.89 15.26 -19.11
N LEU A 76 20.09 14.69 -19.16
CA LEU A 76 20.38 13.35 -18.62
C LEU A 76 21.54 13.46 -17.64
N GLU A 77 21.23 13.85 -16.41
CA GLU A 77 22.24 13.99 -15.35
C GLU A 77 22.27 12.73 -14.51
N ASN A 78 23.42 12.07 -14.47
CA ASN A 78 23.68 10.98 -13.54
C ASN A 78 24.39 11.55 -12.31
N GLY A 79 23.77 11.46 -11.14
CA GLY A 79 24.44 11.83 -9.88
C GLY A 79 25.70 10.99 -9.71
N GLY A 80 26.82 11.63 -9.35
CA GLY A 80 28.15 11.02 -9.21
C GLY A 80 28.25 9.91 -8.13
N GLU A 81 29.47 9.61 -7.66
CA GLU A 81 29.69 8.52 -6.67
C GLU A 81 28.86 8.76 -5.38
N GLY A 82 27.80 7.96 -5.20
CA GLY A 82 26.86 8.05 -4.07
C GLY A 82 25.43 7.60 -4.43
N TRP A 83 24.45 7.95 -3.59
CA TRP A 83 23.03 7.77 -3.93
C TRP A 83 22.71 8.61 -5.17
N LYS A 84 22.45 7.93 -6.29
CA LYS A 84 22.29 8.55 -7.60
C LYS A 84 21.03 9.41 -7.65
N ARG A 85 21.16 10.69 -7.30
CA ARG A 85 20.18 11.73 -7.59
C ARG A 85 20.28 12.06 -9.08
N GLY A 86 19.76 11.16 -9.90
CA GLY A 86 19.63 11.40 -11.33
C GLY A 86 18.55 12.45 -11.60
N ARG A 87 18.76 13.26 -12.63
CA ARG A 87 17.74 14.15 -13.17
C ARG A 87 17.54 13.81 -14.64
N LEU A 88 16.28 13.76 -15.04
CA LEU A 88 15.86 13.48 -16.39
C LEU A 88 14.88 14.56 -16.81
N GLY A 89 15.25 15.34 -17.82
CA GLY A 89 14.41 16.40 -18.38
C GLY A 89 14.28 16.25 -19.88
N PHE A 90 13.08 16.34 -20.41
CA PHE A 90 12.81 16.30 -21.86
C PHE A 90 11.52 17.03 -22.17
N LEU A 91 11.29 17.29 -23.46
CA LEU A 91 10.05 17.89 -23.95
C LEU A 91 9.09 16.76 -24.34
N SER A 92 7.82 16.88 -24.00
CA SER A 92 6.78 15.90 -24.32
C SER A 92 5.57 16.60 -24.92
N LEU A 93 4.99 16.00 -25.95
CA LEU A 93 3.68 16.42 -26.45
C LEU A 93 2.62 16.07 -25.41
N GLN A 94 1.81 17.03 -25.00
CA GLN A 94 0.74 16.88 -24.03
C GLN A 94 -0.57 17.41 -24.61
N PRO A 95 -1.73 16.89 -24.17
CA PRO A 95 -3.02 17.34 -24.67
C PRO A 95 -3.28 18.81 -24.30
N ASP A 96 -4.15 19.46 -25.08
CA ASP A 96 -4.53 20.87 -24.97
C ASP A 96 -4.95 21.33 -23.56
N ASP A 97 -5.47 20.42 -22.74
CA ASP A 97 -5.93 20.67 -21.37
C ASP A 97 -4.82 20.59 -20.32
N ALA A 98 -3.61 20.17 -20.69
CA ALA A 98 -2.46 20.11 -19.80
C ALA A 98 -1.76 21.46 -19.58
N GLN A 99 -2.11 22.49 -20.38
CA GLN A 99 -1.56 23.83 -20.28
C GLN A 99 -2.62 24.84 -19.83
N SER A 100 -2.21 25.82 -18.99
CA SER A 100 -3.06 26.96 -18.65
C SER A 100 -3.27 27.86 -19.87
N GLU A 101 -4.49 28.38 -20.06
CA GLU A 101 -4.88 29.19 -21.22
C GLU A 101 -3.94 30.39 -21.48
N ASP A 102 -3.40 31.03 -20.43
CA ASP A 102 -2.58 32.24 -20.51
C ASP A 102 -1.14 32.06 -21.05
N GLY A 103 -0.77 30.87 -21.53
CA GLY A 103 0.59 30.59 -22.03
C GLY A 103 0.68 29.57 -23.16
N ARG A 104 -0.45 29.24 -23.78
CA ARG A 104 -0.55 28.17 -24.78
C ARG A 104 0.12 28.57 -26.10
N SER A 105 1.41 28.29 -26.23
CA SER A 105 2.17 28.51 -27.49
C SER A 105 2.39 27.25 -28.32
N GLY A 106 1.92 26.08 -27.83
CA GLY A 106 1.92 24.81 -28.56
C GLY A 106 1.78 23.61 -27.63
N ASP A 107 1.57 22.42 -28.20
CA ASP A 107 1.29 21.18 -27.46
C ASP A 107 2.52 20.60 -26.71
N LEU A 108 3.63 21.35 -26.66
CA LEU A 108 4.90 20.90 -26.13
C LEU A 108 5.09 21.36 -24.68
N CYS A 109 5.24 20.40 -23.76
CA CYS A 109 5.47 20.64 -22.34
C CYS A 109 6.84 20.13 -21.89
N ALA A 110 7.46 20.84 -20.95
CA ALA A 110 8.69 20.36 -20.31
C ALA A 110 8.34 19.38 -19.18
N VAL A 111 8.91 18.17 -19.24
CA VAL A 111 8.78 17.14 -18.23
C VAL A 111 10.12 16.98 -17.53
N HIS A 112 10.11 16.95 -16.19
CA HIS A 112 11.32 16.87 -15.39
C HIS A 112 11.16 15.91 -14.21
N TYR A 113 11.85 14.77 -14.30
CA TYR A 113 11.93 13.73 -13.28
C TYR A 113 13.19 13.91 -12.43
N TYR A 114 13.01 13.88 -11.12
CA TYR A 114 14.11 13.90 -10.16
C TYR A 114 13.70 13.21 -8.86
N ILE A 115 14.68 12.60 -8.19
CA ILE A 115 14.46 12.02 -6.88
C ILE A 115 14.69 13.12 -5.83
N LYS A 116 13.60 13.61 -5.23
CA LYS A 116 13.66 14.49 -4.05
C LYS A 116 13.90 13.64 -2.81
N ASP A 117 14.70 14.14 -1.87
CA ASP A 117 15.10 13.42 -0.67
C ASP A 117 13.93 12.73 0.03
N ILE A 118 14.01 11.40 0.07
CA ILE A 118 13.16 10.56 0.89
C ILE A 118 13.88 10.43 2.23
N LYS A 119 13.28 10.95 3.30
CA LYS A 119 13.74 10.65 4.66
C LYS A 119 13.45 9.18 4.95
N VAL A 120 14.34 8.29 4.53
CA VAL A 120 14.31 6.89 4.95
C VAL A 120 14.76 6.85 6.41
N GLY A 121 13.98 6.19 7.27
CA GLY A 121 13.96 6.36 8.72
C GLY A 121 15.30 6.61 9.41
N THR A 122 15.31 7.58 10.34
CA THR A 122 16.36 7.86 11.34
C THR A 122 17.78 7.43 10.95
N ALA A 123 18.31 8.01 9.88
CA ALA A 123 19.73 8.22 9.78
C ALA A 123 20.01 9.63 10.32
N THR A 124 20.44 9.68 11.59
CA THR A 124 21.18 10.81 12.16
C THR A 124 22.47 11.04 11.40
#